data_AF-A0A7W7XEY3-F1
#
_entry.id   AF-A0A7W7XEY3-F1
#
_cell.length_a   1.000
_cell.length_b   1.000
_cell.length_c   1.000
_cell.angle_alpha   90.00
_cell.angle_beta   90.00
_cell.angle_gamma   90.00
#
_symmetry.space_group_name_H-M   'P 1'
#
loop_
_entity.id
_entity.type
_entity.pdbx_description
1 polymer ?
#
loop_
_entity_poly.entity_id
_entity_poly.type
_entity_poly.pdbx_seq_one_letter_code
_entity_poly.pdbx_strand_id
1 'polypeptide(L)'
;MAVSLSKGGNVSLTKEAPGLAAVTVGLGWDVRTTTGTDFDLDASAIGVDAAGRVASDAHFVFFNNKSTPDQTIVHTGDNRTGEGGGDDEQINVNLAALPATVDKIVFPVSIYDAVSRSQNFGQVRNAYIRIVNQAGGAEIARYDLSEDAAVETAMIFGELYRNGAEWKFRAVGQGYASGLEGIARDFGVNL
;
A
#
# COMPACT_ATOMS: atom_id res chain seq x y z
N MET A 1 12.38 14.96 8.91
CA MET A 1 13.13 13.77 8.48
C MET A 1 12.12 12.65 8.46
N ALA A 2 11.96 11.95 7.34
CA ALA A 2 11.02 10.83 7.26
C ALA A 2 11.47 9.71 8.20
N VAL A 3 10.52 9.05 8.87
CA VAL A 3 10.83 7.89 9.71
C VAL A 3 11.09 6.69 8.79
N SER A 4 12.34 6.25 8.71
CA SER A 4 12.67 4.97 8.07
C SER A 4 12.13 3.85 8.95
N LEU A 5 11.11 3.15 8.46
CA LEU A 5 10.53 2.00 9.14
C LEU A 5 11.28 0.73 8.73
N SER A 6 11.36 -0.20 9.67
CA SER A 6 11.73 -1.59 9.41
C SER A 6 10.50 -2.47 9.57
N LYS A 7 10.59 -3.73 9.12
CA LYS A 7 9.51 -4.71 9.26
C LYS A 7 9.03 -4.80 10.72
N GLY A 8 7.73 -4.66 10.94
CA GLY A 8 7.11 -4.62 12.27
C GLY A 8 7.14 -3.24 12.97
N GLY A 9 7.80 -2.24 12.37
CA GLY A 9 7.87 -0.88 12.89
C GLY A 9 6.50 -0.21 12.89
N ASN A 10 6.24 0.66 13.86
CA ASN A 10 5.04 1.48 13.89
C ASN A 10 5.39 2.94 14.15
N VAL A 11 4.62 3.83 13.53
CA VAL A 11 4.74 5.28 13.69
C VAL A 11 3.35 5.86 13.92
N SER A 12 3.28 6.88 14.78
CA SER A 12 2.02 7.57 15.05
C SER A 12 1.89 8.74 14.10
N LEU A 13 1.02 8.64 13.09
CA LEU A 13 0.91 9.70 12.09
C LEU A 13 0.36 10.99 12.70
N THR A 14 -0.51 10.89 13.72
CA THR A 14 -1.02 12.06 14.43
C THR A 14 0.07 12.82 15.18
N LYS A 15 1.15 12.15 15.61
CA LYS A 15 2.30 12.81 16.25
C LYS A 15 3.19 13.51 15.25
N GLU A 16 3.43 12.88 14.10
CA GLU A 16 4.23 13.45 13.01
C GLU A 16 3.48 14.57 12.26
N ALA A 17 2.15 14.45 12.19
CA ALA A 17 1.24 15.35 11.51
C ALA A 17 -0.04 15.56 12.35
N PRO A 18 -0.04 16.53 13.29
CA PRO A 18 -1.24 16.85 14.05
C PRO A 18 -2.35 17.35 13.12
N GLY A 19 -3.53 16.73 13.20
CA GLY A 19 -4.67 17.05 12.32
C GLY A 19 -4.62 16.36 10.95
N LEU A 20 -3.93 15.23 10.83
CA LEU A 20 -3.86 14.41 9.63
C LEU A 20 -5.26 14.09 9.06
N ALA A 21 -5.62 14.77 7.99
CA ALA A 21 -6.89 14.56 7.29
C ALA A 21 -6.73 13.58 6.12
N ALA A 22 -5.60 13.63 5.42
CA ALA A 22 -5.33 12.76 4.29
C ALA A 22 -3.83 12.42 4.19
N VAL A 23 -3.55 11.20 3.75
CA VAL A 23 -2.21 10.69 3.47
C VAL A 23 -2.12 10.24 2.03
N THR A 24 -0.94 10.36 1.45
CA THR A 24 -0.60 9.83 0.13
C THR A 24 0.44 8.74 0.34
N VAL A 25 0.12 7.53 -0.07
CA VAL A 25 1.04 6.39 -0.09
C VAL A 25 1.67 6.36 -1.47
N GLY A 26 2.95 6.68 -1.57
CA GLY A 26 3.72 6.61 -2.81
C GLY A 26 4.52 5.31 -2.88
N LEU A 27 4.42 4.60 -3.99
CA LEU A 27 5.25 3.44 -4.31
C LEU A 27 6.15 3.82 -5.49
N GLY A 28 7.44 3.52 -5.38
CA GLY A 28 8.39 3.72 -6.47
C GLY A 28 9.30 2.52 -6.63
N TRP A 29 9.66 2.19 -7.86
CA TRP A 29 10.60 1.12 -8.19
C TRP A 29 11.36 1.40 -9.48
N ASP A 30 12.56 0.82 -9.62
CA ASP A 30 13.29 0.93 -10.88
C ASP A 30 12.76 -0.05 -11.93
N VAL A 31 12.67 0.45 -13.16
CA VAL A 31 12.39 -0.36 -14.34
C VAL A 31 13.39 -1.51 -14.47
N ARG A 32 12.93 -2.60 -15.09
CA ARG A 32 13.79 -3.73 -15.36
C ARG A 32 14.89 -3.34 -16.35
N THR A 33 16.15 -3.50 -15.96
CA THR A 33 17.31 -3.22 -16.83
C THR A 33 17.75 -4.42 -17.68
N THR A 34 17.08 -5.57 -17.54
CA THR A 34 17.39 -6.81 -18.27
C THR A 34 16.31 -7.12 -19.32
N THR A 35 16.64 -7.96 -20.30
CA THR A 35 15.67 -8.39 -21.32
C THR A 35 14.53 -9.22 -20.71
N GLY A 36 13.29 -8.84 -20.99
CA GLY A 36 12.07 -9.52 -20.55
C GLY A 36 10.92 -8.54 -20.30
N THR A 37 9.83 -9.04 -19.73
CA THR A 37 8.68 -8.22 -19.35
C THR A 37 9.03 -7.27 -18.22
N ASP A 38 8.47 -6.06 -18.27
CA ASP A 38 8.60 -5.03 -17.24
C ASP A 38 7.99 -5.47 -15.90
N PHE A 39 8.42 -4.80 -14.82
CA PHE A 39 7.85 -5.00 -13.50
C PHE A 39 6.61 -4.13 -13.35
N ASP A 40 5.47 -4.81 -13.28
CA ASP A 40 4.15 -4.21 -13.10
C ASP A 40 3.81 -4.45 -11.62
N LEU A 41 4.09 -3.46 -10.77
CA LEU A 41 3.73 -3.50 -9.35
C LEU A 41 2.41 -2.78 -9.20
N ASP A 42 1.46 -3.44 -8.54
CA ASP A 42 0.16 -2.88 -8.20
C ASP A 42 0.12 -2.58 -6.71
N ALA A 43 -0.01 -1.31 -6.34
CA ALA A 43 -0.43 -0.90 -5.02
C ALA A 43 -1.95 -1.06 -4.87
N SER A 44 -2.39 -1.59 -3.73
CA SER A 44 -3.81 -1.74 -3.40
C SER A 44 -4.06 -1.28 -1.97
N ALA A 45 -5.33 -1.00 -1.66
CA ALA A 45 -5.77 -0.57 -0.35
C ALA A 45 -7.08 -1.25 0.03
N ILE A 46 -7.13 -1.82 1.23
CA ILE A 46 -8.28 -2.55 1.75
C ILE A 46 -8.77 -1.87 3.02
N GLY A 47 -9.95 -1.26 2.96
CA GLY A 47 -10.65 -0.77 4.15
C GLY A 47 -11.26 -1.94 4.93
N VAL A 48 -10.73 -2.21 6.13
CA VAL A 48 -11.21 -3.27 7.01
C VAL A 48 -11.90 -2.72 8.26
N ASP A 49 -12.92 -3.44 8.70
CA ASP A 49 -13.69 -3.13 9.90
C ASP A 49 -12.96 -3.61 11.17
N ALA A 50 -13.52 -3.29 12.34
CA ALA A 50 -12.96 -3.68 13.63
C ALA A 50 -12.87 -5.21 13.84
N ALA A 51 -13.69 -6.00 13.13
CA ALA A 51 -13.62 -7.46 13.09
C ALA A 51 -12.52 -8.00 12.16
N GLY A 52 -11.80 -7.11 11.46
CA GLY A 52 -10.71 -7.47 10.55
C GLY A 52 -11.18 -7.99 9.19
N ARG A 53 -12.43 -7.70 8.78
CA ARG A 53 -12.94 -8.05 7.44
C ARG A 53 -13.09 -6.80 6.60
N VAL A 54 -13.14 -6.96 5.28
CA VAL A 54 -13.41 -5.84 4.39
C VAL A 54 -14.78 -5.22 4.74
N ALA A 55 -14.84 -3.89 4.86
CA ALA A 55 -16.08 -3.20 5.17
C ALA A 55 -17.15 -3.41 4.08
N SER A 56 -16.71 -3.53 2.82
CA SER A 56 -17.50 -3.96 1.67
C SER A 56 -16.54 -4.29 0.53
N ASP A 57 -16.97 -5.10 -0.43
CA ASP A 57 -16.26 -5.40 -1.69
C ASP A 57 -15.82 -4.11 -2.41
N ALA A 58 -16.61 -3.03 -2.30
CA ALA A 58 -16.30 -1.72 -2.86
C ALA A 58 -15.23 -0.92 -2.06
N HIS A 59 -14.90 -1.34 -0.84
CA HIS A 59 -13.81 -0.79 -0.01
C HIS A 59 -12.44 -1.43 -0.33
N PHE A 60 -12.39 -2.25 -1.36
CA PHE A 60 -11.17 -2.74 -1.96
C PHE A 60 -10.81 -1.86 -3.16
N VAL A 61 -9.74 -1.07 -3.02
CA VAL A 61 -9.21 -0.20 -4.07
C VAL A 61 -7.96 -0.82 -4.66
N PHE A 62 -7.95 -0.94 -5.98
CA PHE A 62 -6.88 -1.54 -6.78
C PHE A 62 -6.96 -1.00 -8.22
N PHE A 63 -6.07 -1.44 -9.11
CA PHE A 63 -5.99 -0.96 -10.51
C PHE A 63 -7.35 -0.92 -11.26
N ASN A 64 -8.24 -1.89 -11.01
CA ASN A 64 -9.57 -1.95 -11.64
C ASN A 64 -10.62 -1.07 -10.92
N ASN A 65 -10.48 -0.90 -9.60
CA ASN A 65 -11.37 -0.09 -8.78
C ASN A 65 -10.60 1.07 -8.14
N LYS A 66 -10.40 2.15 -8.90
CA LYS A 66 -9.51 3.26 -8.54
C LYS A 66 -10.01 4.14 -7.40
N SER A 67 -11.25 3.96 -6.95
CA SER A 67 -11.79 4.79 -5.87
C SER A 67 -12.85 4.06 -5.09
N THR A 68 -12.80 4.20 -3.77
CA THR A 68 -13.92 3.81 -2.91
C THR A 68 -15.19 4.62 -3.22
N PRO A 69 -16.39 4.06 -2.97
CA PRO A 69 -17.65 4.79 -3.13
C PRO A 69 -17.71 6.05 -2.27
N ASP A 70 -17.07 6.02 -1.10
CA ASP A 70 -16.95 7.17 -0.18
C ASP A 70 -15.88 8.20 -0.62
N GLN A 71 -15.18 7.96 -1.73
CA GLN A 71 -14.05 8.76 -2.23
C GLN A 71 -12.95 8.99 -1.17
N THR A 72 -12.87 8.08 -0.20
CA THR A 72 -11.90 8.18 0.89
C THR A 72 -10.54 7.70 0.42
N ILE A 73 -10.50 6.56 -0.27
CA ILE A 73 -9.30 6.05 -0.92
C ILE A 73 -9.42 6.24 -2.43
N VAL A 74 -8.42 6.88 -3.02
CA VAL A 74 -8.32 7.19 -4.45
C VAL A 74 -6.92 6.84 -4.97
N HIS A 75 -6.88 5.92 -5.92
CA HIS A 75 -5.70 5.56 -6.69
C HIS A 75 -5.48 6.58 -7.81
N THR A 76 -4.31 7.23 -7.85
CA THR A 76 -4.05 8.33 -8.80
C THR A 76 -3.73 7.85 -10.20
N GLY A 77 -3.17 6.64 -10.34
CA GLY A 77 -2.80 6.07 -11.63
C GLY A 77 -2.06 4.75 -11.44
N ASP A 78 -2.26 3.85 -12.39
CA ASP A 78 -1.61 2.54 -12.48
C ASP A 78 -0.39 2.71 -13.39
N ASN A 79 0.81 2.44 -12.86
CA ASN A 79 2.05 2.50 -13.62
C ASN A 79 2.59 1.10 -13.82
N ARG A 80 2.58 0.65 -15.08
CA ARG A 80 2.81 -0.76 -15.44
C ARG A 80 4.26 -1.09 -15.73
N THR A 81 5.10 -0.07 -15.79
CA THR A 81 6.51 -0.22 -16.19
C THR A 81 7.47 0.27 -15.11
N GLY A 82 7.02 1.17 -14.22
CA GLY A 82 7.92 1.94 -13.33
C GLY A 82 8.67 3.03 -14.09
N GLU A 83 8.18 3.41 -15.27
CA GLU A 83 8.84 4.40 -16.11
C GLU A 83 8.50 5.80 -15.59
N GLY A 84 9.38 6.32 -14.73
CA GLY A 84 9.18 7.61 -14.09
C GLY A 84 10.26 7.91 -13.07
N GLY A 85 10.52 9.19 -12.81
CA GLY A 85 11.37 9.59 -11.69
C GLY A 85 10.49 9.90 -10.48
N GLY A 86 10.55 9.09 -9.43
CA GLY A 86 9.86 9.36 -8.15
C GLY A 86 8.94 8.24 -7.70
N ASP A 87 7.72 8.60 -7.29
CA ASP A 87 6.65 7.63 -7.01
C ASP A 87 5.96 7.29 -8.32
N ASP A 88 6.06 6.03 -8.72
CA ASP A 88 5.41 5.48 -9.90
C ASP A 88 3.90 5.36 -9.69
N GLU A 89 3.48 4.97 -8.48
CA GLU A 89 2.09 4.89 -8.08
C GLU A 89 1.82 5.65 -6.79
N GLN A 90 0.63 6.24 -6.69
CA GLN A 90 0.20 6.92 -5.48
C GLN A 90 -1.24 6.59 -5.12
N ILE A 91 -1.46 6.29 -3.85
CA ILE A 91 -2.79 6.08 -3.26
C ILE A 91 -3.06 7.17 -2.25
N ASN A 92 -4.04 8.01 -2.54
CA ASN A 92 -4.52 9.03 -1.62
C ASN A 92 -5.59 8.42 -0.70
N VAL A 93 -5.45 8.64 0.60
CA VAL A 93 -6.35 8.12 1.64
C VAL A 93 -6.77 9.27 2.55
N ASN A 94 -8.05 9.61 2.51
CA ASN A 94 -8.69 10.64 3.32
C ASN A 94 -9.27 10.04 4.60
N LEU A 95 -8.44 10.07 5.65
CA LEU A 95 -8.73 9.62 7.02
C LEU A 95 -9.83 10.43 7.71
N ALA A 96 -10.03 11.70 7.33
CA ALA A 96 -11.08 12.54 7.90
C ALA A 96 -12.47 12.21 7.36
N ALA A 97 -12.56 11.78 6.10
CA ALA A 97 -13.80 11.36 5.45
C ALA A 97 -14.12 9.88 5.66
N LEU A 98 -13.22 9.11 6.28
CA LEU A 98 -13.39 7.68 6.47
C LEU A 98 -14.57 7.35 7.39
N PRO A 99 -15.51 6.51 6.94
CA PRO A 99 -16.64 6.12 7.77
C PRO A 99 -16.14 5.34 9.00
N ALA A 100 -16.86 5.49 10.12
CA ALA A 100 -16.54 4.79 11.37
C ALA A 100 -16.63 3.26 11.27
N THR A 101 -17.14 2.73 10.16
CA THR A 101 -17.14 1.31 9.83
C THR A 101 -15.75 0.77 9.48
N VAL A 102 -14.84 1.64 9.01
CA VAL A 102 -13.46 1.27 8.69
C VAL A 102 -12.56 1.67 9.86
N ASP A 103 -12.07 0.68 10.58
CA ASP A 103 -11.18 0.90 11.73
C ASP A 103 -9.70 0.80 11.33
N LYS A 104 -9.43 0.09 10.22
CA LYS A 104 -8.08 -0.15 9.71
C LYS A 104 -8.07 -0.19 8.19
N ILE A 105 -6.95 0.18 7.60
CA ILE A 105 -6.72 0.19 6.16
C ILE A 105 -5.41 -0.53 5.90
N VAL A 106 -5.46 -1.60 5.14
CA VAL A 106 -4.29 -2.40 4.81
C VAL A 106 -3.82 -2.05 3.41
N PHE A 107 -2.51 -1.90 3.21
CA PHE A 107 -1.91 -1.61 1.91
C PHE A 107 -1.13 -2.82 1.41
N PRO A 108 -1.78 -3.75 0.71
CA PRO A 108 -1.08 -4.78 -0.02
C PRO A 108 -0.48 -4.23 -1.31
N VAL A 109 0.66 -4.79 -1.69
CA VAL A 109 1.26 -4.65 -3.01
C VAL A 109 1.37 -6.03 -3.63
N SER A 110 1.25 -6.11 -4.94
CA SER A 110 1.50 -7.33 -5.69
C SER A 110 2.20 -7.02 -7.00
N ILE A 111 2.87 -8.02 -7.55
CA ILE A 111 3.38 -7.95 -8.92
C ILE A 111 2.33 -8.58 -9.85
N TYR A 112 1.88 -7.82 -10.84
CA TYR A 112 0.94 -8.30 -11.84
C TYR A 112 1.54 -9.45 -12.64
N ASP A 113 0.81 -10.57 -12.72
CA ASP A 113 1.19 -11.75 -13.51
C ASP A 113 2.57 -12.33 -13.14
N ALA A 114 2.98 -12.15 -11.87
CA ALA A 114 4.29 -12.56 -11.35
C ALA A 114 4.62 -14.03 -11.61
N VAL A 115 3.63 -14.93 -11.50
CA VAL A 115 3.81 -16.38 -11.70
C VAL A 115 4.09 -16.71 -13.17
N SER A 116 3.30 -16.18 -14.10
CA SER A 116 3.52 -16.38 -15.55
C SER A 116 4.83 -15.74 -16.00
N ARG A 117 5.19 -14.59 -15.43
CA ARG A 117 6.40 -13.83 -15.76
C ARG A 117 7.64 -14.30 -15.00
N SER A 118 7.47 -15.22 -14.03
CA SER A 118 8.53 -15.65 -13.10
C SER A 118 9.27 -14.47 -12.45
N GLN A 119 8.49 -13.45 -12.06
CA GLN A 119 8.94 -12.23 -11.41
C GLN A 119 8.68 -12.33 -9.90
N ASN A 120 9.54 -11.67 -9.12
CA ASN A 120 9.39 -11.53 -7.68
C ASN A 120 9.99 -10.19 -7.26
N PHE A 121 9.69 -9.75 -6.04
CA PHE A 121 10.22 -8.48 -5.52
C PHE A 121 11.74 -8.48 -5.39
N GLY A 122 12.40 -9.64 -5.32
CA GLY A 122 13.86 -9.74 -5.28
C GLY A 122 14.56 -9.37 -6.59
N GLN A 123 13.83 -9.37 -7.71
CA GLN A 123 14.34 -8.91 -9.00
C GLN A 123 14.14 -7.40 -9.21
N VAL A 124 13.24 -6.78 -8.44
CA VAL A 124 12.93 -5.36 -8.52
C VAL A 124 14.01 -4.58 -7.76
N ARG A 125 14.52 -3.51 -8.37
CA ARG A 125 15.57 -2.67 -7.75
C ARG A 125 14.96 -1.40 -7.18
N ASN A 126 15.55 -0.90 -6.10
CA ASN A 126 15.16 0.35 -5.44
C ASN A 126 13.64 0.46 -5.23
N ALA A 127 12.97 -0.65 -4.92
CA ALA A 127 11.56 -0.61 -4.60
C ALA A 127 11.41 0.00 -3.20
N TYR A 128 10.62 1.06 -3.09
CA TYR A 128 10.32 1.70 -1.82
C TYR A 128 8.87 2.13 -1.78
N ILE A 129 8.30 2.11 -0.58
CA ILE A 129 7.02 2.72 -0.28
C ILE A 129 7.25 3.86 0.71
N ARG A 130 6.55 4.96 0.51
CA ARG A 130 6.54 6.09 1.44
C ARG A 130 5.14 6.57 1.69
N ILE A 131 4.96 7.19 2.85
CA ILE A 131 3.70 7.76 3.28
C ILE A 131 3.96 9.23 3.51
N VAL A 132 3.19 10.05 2.81
CA VAL A 132 3.32 11.50 2.80
C VAL A 132 2.02 12.09 3.35
N ASN A 133 2.12 13.10 4.20
CA ASN A 133 0.94 13.85 4.61
C ASN A 133 0.50 14.78 3.46
N GLN A 134 -0.75 14.67 3.00
CA GLN A 134 -1.27 15.51 1.91
C GLN A 134 -1.37 16.98 2.32
N ALA A 135 -1.60 17.28 3.60
CA ALA A 135 -1.79 18.64 4.08
C ALA A 135 -0.50 19.49 4.05
N GLY A 136 0.68 18.86 4.00
CA GLY A 136 1.97 19.56 4.07
C GLY A 136 3.09 18.98 3.21
N GLY A 137 2.84 17.88 2.48
CA GLY A 137 3.87 17.19 1.69
C GLY A 137 4.98 16.56 2.52
N ALA A 138 4.79 16.46 3.84
CA ALA A 138 5.80 15.91 4.74
C ALA A 138 5.78 14.37 4.67
N GLU A 139 6.92 13.78 4.29
CA GLU A 139 7.13 12.34 4.37
C GLU A 139 7.10 11.89 5.83
N ILE A 140 6.09 11.11 6.20
CA ILE A 140 5.89 10.58 7.55
C ILE A 140 6.74 9.33 7.72
N ALA A 141 6.64 8.41 6.76
CA ALA A 141 7.28 7.12 6.83
C ALA A 141 7.83 6.71 5.47
N ARG A 142 8.94 5.99 5.48
CA ARG A 142 9.50 5.33 4.30
C ARG A 142 9.92 3.92 4.67
N TYR A 143 9.61 2.97 3.80
CA TYR A 143 10.00 1.57 3.91
C TYR A 143 10.61 1.12 2.58
N ASP A 144 11.80 0.52 2.65
CA ASP A 144 12.57 0.10 1.48
C ASP A 144 12.48 -1.44 1.36
N LEU A 145 12.20 -1.96 0.16
CA LEU A 145 11.86 -3.38 -0.07
C LEU A 145 13.05 -4.30 -0.27
N SER A 146 14.27 -3.77 -0.17
CA SER A 146 15.42 -4.35 -0.86
C SER A 146 15.91 -5.73 -0.37
N GLU A 147 15.37 -6.32 0.71
CA GLU A 147 15.87 -7.62 1.23
C GLU A 147 14.80 -8.61 1.73
N ASP A 148 13.64 -8.18 2.24
CA ASP A 148 12.75 -9.07 3.00
C ASP A 148 11.73 -9.85 2.14
N ALA A 149 11.56 -9.47 0.87
CA ALA A 149 10.49 -9.98 0.02
C ALA A 149 10.96 -10.76 -1.22
N ALA A 150 12.22 -11.20 -1.23
CA ALA A 150 12.90 -11.66 -2.44
C ALA A 150 12.22 -12.81 -3.21
N VAL A 151 11.34 -13.58 -2.55
CA VAL A 151 10.65 -14.74 -3.15
C VAL A 151 9.15 -14.56 -3.30
N GLU A 152 8.59 -13.48 -2.75
CA GLU A 152 7.15 -13.29 -2.69
C GLU A 152 6.65 -12.52 -3.92
N THR A 153 5.40 -12.78 -4.30
CA THR A 153 4.73 -12.12 -5.44
C THR A 153 3.70 -11.07 -4.99
N ALA A 154 3.23 -11.18 -3.75
CA ALA A 154 2.45 -10.15 -3.07
C ALA A 154 2.91 -10.00 -1.62
N MET A 155 2.71 -8.83 -1.04
CA MET A 155 2.96 -8.60 0.38
C MET A 155 2.09 -7.46 0.93
N ILE A 156 1.86 -7.49 2.23
CA ILE A 156 1.28 -6.36 2.96
C ILE A 156 2.43 -5.46 3.41
N PHE A 157 2.50 -4.26 2.85
CA PHE A 157 3.47 -3.25 3.27
C PHE A 157 3.21 -2.80 4.69
N GLY A 158 1.97 -2.42 4.92
CA GLY A 158 1.57 -1.90 6.20
C GLY A 158 0.09 -1.71 6.31
N GLU A 159 -0.29 -1.37 7.52
CA GLU A 159 -1.65 -1.11 7.90
C GLU A 159 -1.72 0.24 8.62
N LEU A 160 -2.66 1.08 8.22
CA LEU A 160 -3.15 2.19 9.01
C LEU A 160 -4.22 1.65 9.93
N TYR A 161 -4.12 1.86 11.22
CA TYR A 161 -5.17 1.48 12.15
C TYR A 161 -5.48 2.64 13.07
N ARG A 162 -6.75 2.73 13.44
CA ARG A 162 -7.21 3.69 14.42
C ARG A 162 -6.87 3.19 15.82
N ASN A 163 -6.29 4.06 16.63
CA ASN A 163 -6.01 3.79 18.04
C ASN A 163 -6.65 4.87 18.88
N GLY A 164 -7.94 4.69 19.20
CA GLY A 164 -8.76 5.70 19.86
C GLY A 164 -9.08 6.88 18.93
N ALA A 165 -8.53 8.05 19.25
CA ALA A 165 -8.72 9.27 18.44
C ALA A 165 -7.57 9.52 17.44
N GLU A 166 -6.53 8.68 17.45
CA GLU A 166 -5.32 8.86 16.65
C GLU A 166 -5.19 7.78 15.58
N TRP A 167 -4.52 8.12 14.48
CA TRP A 167 -4.15 7.16 13.44
C TRP A 167 -2.70 6.74 13.61
N LYS A 168 -2.45 5.44 13.50
CA LYS A 168 -1.10 4.87 13.55
C LYS A 168 -0.86 4.06 12.28
N PHE A 169 0.34 4.19 11.74
CA PHE A 169 0.81 3.35 10.67
C PHE A 169 1.72 2.27 11.23
N ARG A 170 1.56 1.04 10.75
CA ARG A 170 2.44 -0.07 11.09
C ARG A 170 2.94 -0.71 9.81
N ALA A 171 4.25 -0.78 9.65
CA ALA A 171 4.90 -1.59 8.65
C ALA A 171 4.77 -3.06 9.05
N VAL A 172 4.06 -3.85 8.24
CA VAL A 172 3.82 -5.28 8.50
C VAL A 172 4.90 -6.11 7.81
N GLY A 173 5.12 -5.89 6.50
CA GLY A 173 6.11 -6.61 5.71
C GLY A 173 5.82 -8.11 5.63
N GLN A 174 4.54 -8.49 5.50
CA GLN A 174 4.12 -9.89 5.42
C GLN A 174 3.89 -10.30 3.97
N GLY A 175 4.72 -11.22 3.49
CA GLY A 175 4.58 -11.82 2.17
C GLY A 175 3.39 -12.78 2.06
N TYR A 176 2.82 -12.84 0.86
CA TYR A 176 1.81 -13.79 0.45
C TYR A 176 2.17 -14.41 -0.90
N ALA A 177 2.46 -15.72 -0.88
CA ALA A 177 2.65 -16.51 -2.10
C ALA A 177 1.37 -16.65 -2.95
N SER A 178 0.19 -16.53 -2.32
CA SER A 178 -1.12 -16.63 -2.97
C SER A 178 -1.53 -15.38 -3.78
N GLY A 179 -0.65 -14.38 -3.89
CA GLY A 179 -0.92 -13.15 -4.62
C GLY A 179 -1.94 -12.24 -3.94
N LEU A 180 -2.37 -11.19 -4.66
CA LEU A 180 -3.38 -10.23 -4.20
C LEU A 180 -4.73 -10.92 -3.94
N GLU A 181 -5.09 -11.92 -4.74
CA GLU A 181 -6.33 -12.67 -4.58
C GLU A 181 -6.39 -13.42 -3.25
N GLY A 182 -5.26 -13.98 -2.82
CA GLY A 182 -5.14 -14.63 -1.51
C GLY A 182 -5.33 -13.65 -0.37
N ILE A 183 -4.71 -12.46 -0.48
CA ILE A 183 -4.85 -11.39 0.51
C ILE A 183 -6.31 -10.94 0.60
N ALA A 184 -6.93 -10.64 -0.55
CA ALA A 184 -8.32 -10.19 -0.61
C ALA A 184 -9.26 -11.24 0.01
N ARG A 185 -9.07 -12.53 -0.29
CA ARG A 185 -9.84 -13.63 0.32
C ARG A 185 -9.62 -13.77 1.82
N ASP A 186 -8.40 -13.58 2.31
CA ASP A 186 -8.09 -13.63 3.75
C ASP A 186 -8.86 -12.54 4.51
N PHE A 187 -8.93 -11.34 3.92
CA PHE A 187 -9.74 -10.23 4.43
C PHE A 187 -11.26 -10.37 4.15
N GLY A 188 -11.71 -11.45 3.52
CA GLY A 188 -13.12 -11.74 3.27
C GLY A 188 -13.74 -11.00 2.08
N VAL A 189 -12.92 -10.51 1.15
CA VAL A 189 -13.40 -9.98 -0.14
C VAL A 189 -13.92 -11.14 -1.00
N ASN A 190 -15.17 -11.02 -1.49
CA ASN A 190 -15.68 -11.91 -2.52
C ASN A 190 -15.14 -11.45 -3.88
N LEU A 191 -14.14 -12.18 -4.39
CA LEU A 191 -13.64 -12.07 -5.77
C LEU A 191 -14.48 -12.94 -6.72
#